data_AF-A0A7Y8JQR8-F1
#
_entry.id   AF-A0A7Y8JQR8-F1
#
_cell.length_a   1.000
_cell.length_b   1.000
_cell.length_c   1.000
_cell.angle_alpha   90.00
_cell.angle_beta   90.00
_cell.angle_gamma   90.00
#
_symmetry.space_group_name_H-M   'P 1'
#
loop_
_entity.id
_entity.type
_entity.pdbx_description
1 polymer ?
#
loop_
_entity_poly.entity_id
_entity_poly.type
_entity_poly.pdbx_seq_one_letter_code
_entity_poly.pdbx_strand_id
1 'polypeptide(L)'
;MELNGKIISFNPIPEGISHRHDLFALYKLTLHTHIAKAFGWDESFQRQLFTASYADKDCYFIAVDDVTIGYLVLKHQLENTHLSLLLIRPEYQRQGIGRQVMKALMSRAAGVGQGVTLSCFQDNQSATAFYQMLGFEIVSKDDHFVTLRYSVSRLDTVVPSEALNLHGGSLPTAARASDTNAKLNVSSTVGAFSAPASHMGTLR
;
A
#
# COMPACT_ATOMS: atom_id res chain seq x y z
N MET A 1 -22.08 -6.41 -1.72
CA MET A 1 -21.47 -7.41 -0.83
C MET A 1 -21.00 -6.66 0.40
N GLU A 2 -21.68 -6.82 1.53
CA GLU A 2 -21.24 -6.22 2.80
C GLU A 2 -20.20 -7.14 3.42
N LEU A 3 -18.97 -6.65 3.60
CA LEU A 3 -17.84 -7.41 4.14
C LEU A 3 -17.81 -7.41 5.68
N ASN A 4 -18.94 -7.10 6.33
CA ASN A 4 -19.03 -7.01 7.78
C ASN A 4 -18.77 -8.39 8.41
N GLY A 5 -17.61 -8.53 9.07
CA GLY A 5 -17.21 -9.75 9.77
C GLY A 5 -16.24 -10.68 9.03
N LYS A 6 -15.86 -10.36 7.78
CA LYS A 6 -14.88 -11.18 7.05
C LYS A 6 -13.45 -10.83 7.47
N ILE A 7 -12.67 -11.84 7.80
CA ILE A 7 -11.27 -11.68 8.23
C ILE A 7 -10.42 -11.42 6.99
N ILE A 8 -9.74 -10.27 6.97
CA ILE A 8 -8.72 -9.98 5.97
C ILE A 8 -7.38 -10.51 6.49
N SER A 9 -6.70 -11.33 5.69
CA SER A 9 -5.36 -11.83 5.99
C SER A 9 -4.34 -11.38 4.96
N PHE A 10 -3.08 -11.22 5.40
CA PHE A 10 -1.93 -11.00 4.54
C PHE A 10 -0.98 -12.18 4.72
N ASN A 11 -0.84 -12.96 3.66
CA ASN A 11 -0.06 -14.18 3.70
C ASN A 11 1.14 -14.04 2.75
N PRO A 12 2.35 -14.46 3.16
CA PRO A 12 3.50 -14.50 2.25
C PRO A 12 3.10 -15.26 0.98
N ILE A 13 3.53 -14.77 -0.18
CA ILE A 13 3.30 -15.55 -1.40
C ILE A 13 4.09 -16.86 -1.29
N PRO A 14 3.47 -18.02 -1.58
CA PRO A 14 4.20 -19.27 -1.63
C PRO A 14 5.20 -19.23 -2.79
N GLU A 15 6.27 -20.01 -2.70
CA GLU A 15 7.18 -20.22 -3.83
C GLU A 15 6.40 -20.76 -5.03
N GLY A 16 6.46 -20.05 -6.16
CA GLY A 16 5.73 -20.45 -7.37
C GLY A 16 5.44 -19.30 -8.32
N ILE A 17 5.09 -19.66 -9.56
CA ILE A 17 4.95 -18.71 -10.68
C ILE A 17 3.57 -18.04 -10.70
N SER A 18 2.52 -18.71 -10.21
CA SER A 18 1.13 -18.23 -10.35
C SER A 18 0.87 -16.90 -9.64
N HIS A 19 1.26 -16.75 -8.36
CA HIS A 19 1.09 -15.48 -7.65
C HIS A 19 1.92 -14.35 -8.25
N ARG A 20 3.10 -14.65 -8.78
CA ARG A 20 3.96 -13.66 -9.45
C ARG A 20 3.36 -13.17 -10.75
N HIS A 21 2.80 -14.08 -11.54
CA HIS A 21 2.09 -13.74 -12.76
C HIS A 21 0.87 -12.85 -12.45
N ASP A 22 0.05 -13.24 -11.47
CA ASP A 22 -1.16 -12.51 -11.08
C ASP A 22 -0.85 -11.15 -10.48
N LEU A 23 0.20 -11.06 -9.65
CA LEU A 23 0.69 -9.79 -9.11
C LEU A 23 1.16 -8.86 -10.23
N PHE A 24 1.93 -9.34 -11.20
CA PHE A 24 2.34 -8.50 -12.33
C PHE A 24 1.15 -8.08 -13.20
N ALA A 25 0.20 -8.97 -13.45
CA ALA A 25 -1.01 -8.66 -14.20
C ALA A 25 -1.81 -7.55 -13.49
N LEU A 26 -1.98 -7.64 -12.17
CA LEU A 26 -2.64 -6.61 -11.38
C LEU A 26 -1.82 -5.32 -11.30
N TYR A 27 -0.50 -5.40 -11.17
CA TYR A 27 0.42 -4.25 -11.24
C TYR A 27 0.22 -3.47 -12.54
N LYS A 28 0.24 -4.16 -13.69
CA LYS A 28 -0.01 -3.55 -15.00
C LYS A 28 -1.40 -2.93 -15.08
N LEU A 29 -2.45 -3.67 -14.72
CA LEU A 29 -3.83 -3.16 -14.73
C LEU A 29 -3.99 -1.87 -13.91
N THR A 30 -3.25 -1.77 -12.81
CA THR A 30 -3.42 -0.75 -11.79
C THR A 30 -2.55 0.49 -12.03
N LEU A 31 -1.32 0.29 -12.51
CA LEU A 31 -0.29 1.34 -12.59
C LEU A 31 0.06 1.74 -14.03
N HIS A 32 -0.35 0.98 -15.05
CA HIS A 32 -0.02 1.27 -16.45
C HIS A 32 -0.29 2.73 -16.82
N THR A 33 -1.48 3.25 -16.55
CA THR A 33 -1.85 4.63 -16.92
C THR A 33 -0.93 5.67 -16.27
N HIS A 34 -0.57 5.50 -15.00
CA HIS A 34 0.28 6.43 -14.27
C HIS A 34 1.73 6.36 -14.76
N ILE A 35 2.25 5.14 -14.96
CA ILE A 35 3.61 4.92 -15.47
C ILE A 35 3.73 5.42 -16.90
N ALA A 36 2.79 5.07 -17.78
CA ALA A 36 2.79 5.48 -19.18
C ALA A 36 2.80 7.00 -19.34
N LYS A 37 2.07 7.71 -18.48
CA LYS A 37 2.01 9.17 -18.49
C LYS A 37 3.27 9.84 -17.94
N ALA A 38 3.90 9.26 -16.92
CA ALA A 38 5.10 9.81 -16.30
C ALA A 38 6.38 9.50 -17.10
N PHE A 39 6.52 8.26 -17.59
CA PHE A 39 7.78 7.72 -18.11
C PHE A 39 7.65 7.00 -19.46
N GLY A 40 6.42 6.86 -19.99
CA GLY A 40 6.13 5.92 -21.07
C GLY A 40 6.00 4.48 -20.56
N TRP A 41 5.60 3.56 -21.45
CA TRP A 41 5.43 2.15 -21.10
C TRP A 41 6.17 1.25 -22.08
N ASP A 42 7.16 0.53 -21.55
CA ASP A 42 7.78 -0.63 -22.20
C ASP A 42 7.52 -1.85 -21.33
N GLU A 43 6.74 -2.82 -21.84
CA GLU A 43 6.34 -3.98 -21.04
C GLU A 43 7.53 -4.86 -20.64
N SER A 44 8.51 -5.01 -21.51
CA SER A 44 9.69 -5.84 -21.24
C SER A 44 10.54 -5.24 -20.12
N PHE A 45 10.75 -3.93 -20.18
CA PHE A 45 11.44 -3.18 -19.14
C PHE A 45 10.67 -3.21 -17.82
N GLN A 46 9.35 -3.00 -17.84
CA GLN A 46 8.54 -3.04 -16.62
C GLN A 46 8.52 -4.44 -15.98
N ARG A 47 8.54 -5.52 -16.76
CA ARG A 47 8.68 -6.89 -16.23
C ARG A 47 10.02 -7.13 -15.54
N GLN A 48 11.11 -6.68 -16.17
CA GLN A 48 12.45 -6.77 -15.59
C GLN A 48 12.55 -5.96 -14.30
N LEU A 49 12.07 -4.72 -14.34
CA LEU A 49 12.07 -3.82 -13.19
C LEU A 49 11.23 -4.38 -12.03
N PHE A 50 10.03 -4.88 -12.32
CA PHE A 50 9.17 -5.54 -11.34
C PHE A 50 9.88 -6.72 -10.67
N THR A 51 10.52 -7.58 -11.46
CA THR A 51 11.24 -8.76 -10.96
C THR A 51 12.43 -8.36 -10.09
N ALA A 52 13.17 -7.32 -10.47
CA ALA A 52 14.31 -6.82 -9.69
C ALA A 52 13.88 -6.08 -8.41
N SER A 53 12.72 -5.42 -8.43
CA SER A 53 12.28 -4.53 -7.35
C SER A 53 11.51 -5.24 -6.23
N TYR A 54 10.88 -6.38 -6.55
CA TYR A 54 9.95 -7.08 -5.66
C TYR A 54 10.36 -8.55 -5.52
N ALA A 55 11.14 -8.84 -4.48
CA ALA A 55 11.51 -10.19 -4.11
C ALA A 55 10.32 -10.93 -3.48
N ASP A 56 10.24 -12.25 -3.67
CA ASP A 56 9.10 -13.05 -3.20
C ASP A 56 8.88 -12.93 -1.68
N LYS A 57 9.98 -12.88 -0.91
CA LYS A 57 9.96 -12.71 0.55
C LYS A 57 9.26 -11.42 1.03
N ASP A 58 9.19 -10.40 0.18
CA ASP A 58 8.60 -9.10 0.51
C ASP A 58 7.14 -9.02 0.03
N CYS A 59 6.68 -10.01 -0.75
CA CYS A 59 5.37 -10.02 -1.38
C CYS A 59 4.36 -10.84 -0.57
N TYR A 60 3.16 -10.29 -0.42
CA TYR A 60 2.06 -10.92 0.29
C TYR A 60 0.79 -10.86 -0.56
N PHE A 61 -0.04 -11.89 -0.50
CA PHE A 61 -1.39 -11.84 -1.05
C PHE A 61 -2.40 -11.48 0.03
N ILE A 62 -3.45 -10.78 -0.37
CA ILE A 62 -4.56 -10.34 0.47
C ILE A 62 -5.73 -11.28 0.19
N ALA A 63 -6.23 -11.95 1.23
CA ALA A 63 -7.35 -12.87 1.10
C ALA A 63 -8.54 -12.52 1.99
N VAL A 64 -9.73 -12.82 1.47
CA VAL A 64 -11.03 -12.76 2.16
C VAL A 64 -11.75 -14.06 1.85
N ASP A 65 -12.09 -14.84 2.89
CA ASP A 65 -12.70 -16.18 2.77
C ASP A 65 -11.99 -17.05 1.71
N ASP A 66 -10.67 -17.17 1.83
CA ASP A 66 -9.77 -17.91 0.93
C ASP A 66 -9.65 -17.40 -0.52
N VAL A 67 -10.38 -16.35 -0.88
CA VAL A 67 -10.28 -15.71 -2.19
C VAL A 67 -9.17 -14.65 -2.19
N THR A 68 -8.21 -14.77 -3.11
CA THR A 68 -7.17 -13.75 -3.29
C THR A 68 -7.74 -12.50 -3.98
N ILE A 69 -7.89 -11.43 -3.20
CA ILE A 69 -8.50 -10.17 -3.64
C ILE A 69 -7.47 -9.09 -3.99
N GLY A 70 -6.19 -9.33 -3.75
CA GLY A 70 -5.14 -8.36 -3.99
C GLY A 70 -3.79 -8.79 -3.48
N TYR A 71 -2.85 -7.86 -3.49
CA TYR A 71 -1.47 -8.06 -3.07
C TYR A 71 -0.92 -6.81 -2.41
N LEU A 72 0.07 -7.02 -1.55
CA LEU A 72 0.88 -5.96 -1.00
C LEU A 72 2.36 -6.37 -0.98
N VAL A 73 3.25 -5.39 -1.10
CA VAL A 73 4.70 -5.61 -0.99
C VAL A 73 5.24 -4.72 0.13
N LEU A 74 5.91 -5.33 1.11
CA LEU A 74 6.46 -4.64 2.28
C LEU A 74 7.97 -4.79 2.31
N LYS A 75 8.67 -3.65 2.40
CA LYS A 75 10.11 -3.61 2.65
C LYS A 75 10.33 -3.18 4.09
N HIS A 76 10.91 -4.08 4.88
CA HIS A 76 11.24 -3.78 6.26
C HIS A 76 12.57 -3.02 6.31
N GLN A 77 12.53 -1.79 6.83
CA GLN A 77 13.71 -0.98 7.11
C GLN A 77 13.95 -0.94 8.63
N LEU A 78 15.11 -0.42 9.06
CA LEU A 78 15.47 -0.35 10.47
C LEU A 78 14.43 0.40 11.32
N GLU A 79 13.94 1.54 10.83
CA GLU A 79 13.07 2.44 11.59
C GLU A 79 11.60 2.43 11.12
N ASN A 80 11.31 1.83 9.98
CA ASN A 80 9.98 1.87 9.39
C ASN A 80 9.67 0.62 8.54
N THR A 81 8.38 0.34 8.41
CA THR A 81 7.87 -0.59 7.40
C THR A 81 7.46 0.21 6.16
N HIS A 82 8.11 -0.03 5.04
CA HIS A 82 7.80 0.66 3.78
C HIS A 82 6.82 -0.15 2.94
N LEU A 83 5.63 0.39 2.71
CA LEU A 83 4.62 -0.18 1.82
C LEU A 83 4.94 0.17 0.38
N SER A 84 5.55 -0.77 -0.34
CA SER A 84 5.98 -0.56 -1.71
C SER A 84 4.89 -0.69 -2.75
N LEU A 85 3.98 -1.63 -2.55
CA LEU A 85 2.80 -1.84 -3.39
C LEU A 85 1.61 -2.18 -2.52
N LEU A 86 0.45 -1.62 -2.86
CA LEU A 86 -0.85 -2.07 -2.41
C LEU A 86 -1.79 -2.08 -3.61
N LEU A 87 -2.24 -3.27 -3.99
CA LEU A 87 -3.05 -3.51 -5.17
C LEU A 87 -4.27 -4.34 -4.78
N ILE A 88 -5.46 -3.78 -4.92
CA ILE A 88 -6.74 -4.48 -4.71
C ILE A 88 -7.42 -4.66 -6.05
N ARG A 89 -7.87 -5.88 -6.36
CA ARG A 89 -8.62 -6.18 -7.58
C ARG A 89 -9.83 -5.23 -7.71
N PRO A 90 -10.11 -4.66 -8.90
CA PRO A 90 -11.14 -3.64 -9.06
C PRO A 90 -12.53 -4.01 -8.50
N GLU A 91 -12.91 -5.28 -8.59
CA GLU A 91 -14.20 -5.80 -8.14
C GLU A 91 -14.35 -5.78 -6.61
N TYR A 92 -13.25 -5.63 -5.88
CA TYR A 92 -13.17 -5.60 -4.42
C TYR A 92 -12.86 -4.20 -3.88
N GLN A 93 -12.73 -3.19 -4.75
CA GLN A 93 -12.51 -1.81 -4.32
C GLN A 93 -13.81 -1.18 -3.82
N ARG A 94 -13.69 -0.02 -3.13
CA ARG A 94 -14.83 0.78 -2.61
C ARG A 94 -15.72 0.05 -1.59
N GLN A 95 -15.21 -1.02 -0.99
CA GLN A 95 -15.90 -1.80 0.04
C GLN A 95 -15.21 -1.68 1.42
N GLY A 96 -14.38 -0.65 1.60
CA GLY A 96 -13.61 -0.43 2.84
C GLY A 96 -12.40 -1.36 3.02
N ILE A 97 -12.14 -2.30 2.10
CA ILE A 97 -11.03 -3.27 2.19
C ILE A 97 -9.69 -2.57 2.39
N GLY A 98 -9.33 -1.60 1.54
CA GLY A 98 -8.01 -0.95 1.68
C GLY A 98 -7.86 -0.22 3.01
N ARG A 99 -8.93 0.33 3.59
CA ARG A 99 -8.91 0.91 4.94
C ARG A 99 -8.60 -0.15 5.99
N GLN A 100 -9.24 -1.31 5.90
CA GLN A 100 -8.99 -2.43 6.82
C GLN A 100 -7.56 -2.97 6.66
N VAL A 101 -7.10 -3.13 5.42
CA VAL A 101 -5.72 -3.55 5.10
C VAL A 101 -4.71 -2.61 5.75
N MET A 102 -4.86 -1.30 5.54
CA MET A 102 -3.96 -0.30 6.09
C MET A 102 -3.99 -0.24 7.61
N LYS A 103 -5.18 -0.29 8.24
CA LYS A 103 -5.29 -0.30 9.70
C LYS A 103 -4.56 -1.49 10.32
N ALA A 104 -4.70 -2.69 9.74
CA ALA A 104 -3.99 -3.87 10.21
C ALA A 104 -2.47 -3.73 10.03
N LEU A 105 -2.01 -3.20 8.89
CA LEU A 105 -0.58 -2.91 8.66
C LEU A 105 -0.03 -1.90 9.67
N MET A 106 -0.75 -0.80 9.90
CA MET A 106 -0.37 0.24 10.86
C MET A 106 -0.30 -0.31 12.28
N SER A 107 -1.27 -1.14 12.69
CA SER A 107 -1.26 -1.80 14.00
C SER A 107 -0.08 -2.76 14.16
N ARG A 108 0.26 -3.53 13.12
CA ARG A 108 1.42 -4.44 13.16
C ARG A 108 2.73 -3.66 13.27
N ALA A 109 2.88 -2.58 12.52
CA ALA A 109 4.07 -1.72 12.58
C ALA A 109 4.19 -1.04 13.96
N ALA A 110 3.08 -0.55 14.52
CA ALA A 110 3.02 0.01 15.86
C ALA A 110 3.43 -0.99 16.95
N GLY A 111 3.03 -2.25 16.84
CA GLY A 111 3.42 -3.31 17.78
C GLY A 111 4.93 -3.56 17.89
N VAL A 112 5.71 -3.13 16.88
CA VAL A 112 7.18 -3.20 16.88
C VAL A 112 7.83 -1.81 16.96
N GLY A 113 7.05 -0.77 17.29
CA GLY A 113 7.54 0.61 17.43
C GLY A 113 7.92 1.29 16.10
N GLN A 114 7.45 0.78 14.97
CA GLN A 114 7.80 1.29 13.63
C GLN A 114 6.66 2.09 13.00
N GLY A 115 7.00 3.19 12.34
CA GLY A 115 6.08 3.89 11.45
C GLY A 115 5.87 3.16 10.11
N VAL A 116 4.91 3.63 9.32
CA VAL A 116 4.68 3.17 7.95
C VAL A 116 5.02 4.28 6.97
N THR A 117 5.77 3.96 5.91
CA THR A 117 6.06 4.89 4.82
C THR A 117 5.56 4.33 3.48
N LEU A 118 5.23 5.22 2.54
CA LEU A 118 4.84 4.84 1.19
C LEU A 118 5.07 6.00 0.21
N SER A 119 5.07 5.70 -1.08
CA SER A 119 4.92 6.75 -2.11
C SER A 119 3.81 6.39 -3.09
N CYS A 120 3.25 7.40 -3.73
CA CYS A 120 2.25 7.25 -4.79
C CYS A 120 2.50 8.27 -5.90
N PHE A 121 2.00 7.99 -7.10
CA PHE A 121 2.07 8.94 -8.20
C PHE A 121 1.35 10.24 -7.85
N GLN A 122 1.96 11.37 -8.17
CA GLN A 122 1.41 12.70 -7.88
C GLN A 122 0.05 12.94 -8.56
N ASP A 123 -0.15 12.34 -9.73
CA ASP A 123 -1.43 12.44 -10.45
C ASP A 123 -2.52 11.50 -9.91
N ASN A 124 -2.18 10.62 -8.95
CA ASN A 124 -3.13 9.79 -8.23
C ASN A 124 -3.61 10.47 -6.93
N GLN A 125 -4.27 11.61 -7.09
CA GLN A 125 -4.80 12.42 -5.98
C GLN A 125 -5.78 11.63 -5.09
N SER A 126 -6.51 10.69 -5.68
CA SER A 126 -7.39 9.76 -4.96
C SER A 126 -6.64 8.93 -3.92
N ALA A 127 -5.50 8.35 -4.30
CA ALA A 127 -4.67 7.58 -3.37
C ALA A 127 -4.05 8.47 -2.28
N THR A 128 -3.58 9.66 -2.64
CA THR A 128 -3.04 10.62 -1.66
C THR A 128 -4.10 11.00 -0.62
N ALA A 129 -5.31 11.37 -1.06
CA ALA A 129 -6.41 11.75 -0.16
C ALA A 129 -6.84 10.58 0.75
N PHE A 130 -6.87 9.35 0.20
CA PHE A 130 -7.12 8.16 0.99
C PHE A 130 -6.13 8.00 2.14
N TYR A 131 -4.83 8.18 1.88
CA TYR A 131 -3.82 8.04 2.92
C TYR A 131 -3.84 9.16 3.95
N GLN A 132 -4.07 10.40 3.52
CA GLN A 132 -4.22 11.51 4.45
C GLN A 132 -5.40 11.31 5.41
N MET A 133 -6.52 10.75 4.91
CA MET A 133 -7.67 10.38 5.76
C MET A 133 -7.32 9.29 6.80
N LEU A 134 -6.27 8.49 6.56
CA LEU A 134 -5.76 7.51 7.52
C LEU A 134 -4.72 8.10 8.49
N GLY A 135 -4.45 9.40 8.43
CA GLY A 135 -3.47 10.06 9.29
C GLY A 135 -2.04 10.03 8.76
N PHE A 136 -1.85 9.69 7.47
CA PHE A 136 -0.53 9.86 6.85
C PHE A 136 -0.28 11.33 6.51
N GLU A 137 0.95 11.78 6.76
CA GLU A 137 1.42 13.10 6.43
C GLU A 137 2.33 13.05 5.20
N ILE A 138 2.26 14.09 4.35
CA ILE A 138 3.17 14.20 3.22
C ILE A 138 4.51 14.69 3.73
N VAL A 139 5.58 13.93 3.46
CA VAL A 139 6.94 14.25 3.90
C VAL A 139 7.84 14.74 2.75
N SER A 140 7.53 14.36 1.51
CA SER A 140 8.21 14.90 0.33
C SER A 140 7.34 14.79 -0.92
N LYS A 141 7.66 15.60 -1.92
CA LYS A 141 7.09 15.56 -3.26
C LYS A 141 8.20 15.81 -4.28
N ASP A 142 8.14 15.09 -5.38
CA ASP A 142 8.91 15.37 -6.60
C ASP A 142 7.97 15.47 -7.80
N ASP A 143 8.54 15.55 -9.01
CA ASP A 143 7.79 15.71 -10.27
C ASP A 143 6.77 14.59 -10.52
N HIS A 144 7.03 13.39 -10.01
CA HIS A 144 6.22 12.19 -10.31
C HIS A 144 5.57 11.59 -9.07
N PHE A 145 6.13 11.80 -7.88
CA PHE A 145 5.73 11.10 -6.66
C PHE A 145 5.45 12.02 -5.48
N VAL A 146 4.56 11.55 -4.61
CA VAL A 146 4.33 12.07 -3.27
C VAL A 146 4.69 10.96 -2.29
N THR A 147 5.58 11.25 -1.35
CA THR A 147 5.94 10.34 -0.26
C THR A 147 5.19 10.72 1.00
N LEU A 148 4.59 9.73 1.65
CA LEU A 148 3.80 9.88 2.86
C LEU A 148 4.33 9.00 4.00
N ARG A 149 4.15 9.47 5.23
CA ARG A 149 4.55 8.77 6.45
C ARG A 149 3.42 8.78 7.47
N TYR A 150 3.20 7.64 8.09
CA TYR A 150 2.47 7.50 9.35
C TYR A 150 3.47 7.24 10.47
N SER A 151 3.45 8.08 11.49
CA SER A 151 4.30 7.94 12.66
C SER A 151 3.51 7.29 13.79
N VAL A 152 4.11 6.32 14.47
CA VAL A 152 3.52 5.74 15.68
C VAL A 152 3.65 6.76 16.79
N SER A 153 2.53 7.18 17.39
CA SER A 153 2.59 7.99 18.59
C SER A 153 2.97 7.08 19.77
N ARG A 154 3.78 7.57 20.72
CA ARG A 154 4.15 6.81 21.93
C ARG A 154 2.95 6.41 22.81
N LEU A 155 1.74 6.89 22.50
CA LEU A 155 0.50 6.57 23.20
C LEU A 155 -0.26 5.39 22.55
N ASP A 156 0.13 4.95 21.35
CA ASP A 156 -0.52 3.84 20.63
C ASP A 156 0.03 2.45 20.99
N THR A 157 1.12 2.39 21.77
CA THR A 157 1.66 1.14 22.34
C THR A 157 0.84 0.71 23.55
N VAL A 158 -0.43 0.36 23.35
CA VAL A 158 -1.18 -0.38 24.37
C VAL A 158 -0.67 -1.82 24.36
N VAL A 159 0.26 -2.08 25.29
CA VAL A 159 0.60 -3.42 25.77
C VAL A 159 -0.70 -4.10 26.24
N PRO A 160 -0.97 -5.39 25.93
CA PRO A 160 -2.17 -6.07 26.43
C PRO A 160 -2.26 -5.97 27.96
N SER A 161 -3.34 -5.36 28.43
CA SER A 161 -3.62 -5.18 29.85
C SER A 161 -4.09 -6.50 30.46
N GLU A 162 -3.22 -7.15 31.23
CA GLU A 162 -3.66 -7.87 32.42
C GLU A 162 -3.68 -6.88 33.59
N ALA A 163 -4.84 -6.25 33.81
CA ALA A 163 -5.41 -5.96 35.14
C ALA A 163 -6.62 -5.02 34.99
N LEU A 164 -7.81 -5.59 35.16
CA LEU A 164 -9.02 -4.84 35.50
C LEU A 164 -8.77 -3.98 36.75
N ASN A 165 -9.21 -2.72 36.78
CA ASN A 165 -10.48 -2.37 37.42
C ASN A 165 -10.83 -0.86 37.50
N LEU A 166 -12.09 -0.60 37.15
CA LEU A 166 -13.08 0.32 37.75
C LEU A 166 -13.19 1.82 37.34
N HIS A 167 -14.47 2.13 37.02
CA HIS A 167 -15.22 3.41 37.08
C HIS A 167 -15.42 4.23 35.78
N GLY A 168 -16.53 3.90 35.10
CA GLY A 168 -17.70 4.80 34.94
C GLY A 168 -17.51 6.18 34.30
N GLY A 169 -18.07 6.37 33.10
CA GLY A 169 -18.31 7.70 32.53
C GLY A 169 -18.84 7.65 31.09
N SER A 170 -19.89 8.41 30.82
CA SER A 170 -20.79 8.37 29.65
C SER A 170 -20.16 8.53 28.26
N LEU A 171 -20.83 7.93 27.26
CA LEU A 171 -20.67 8.23 25.82
C LEU A 171 -21.01 9.70 25.50
N PRO A 172 -20.42 10.23 24.41
CA PRO A 172 -21.25 10.92 23.44
C PRO A 172 -21.05 10.42 21.99
N THR A 173 -22.19 10.03 21.41
CA THR A 173 -22.77 10.39 20.12
C THR A 173 -21.88 10.68 18.90
N ALA A 174 -22.08 9.80 17.91
CA ALA A 174 -21.94 9.91 16.46
C ALA A 174 -21.58 11.27 15.82
N ALA A 175 -20.54 11.24 14.97
CA ALA A 175 -20.37 12.15 13.86
C ALA A 175 -20.24 11.34 12.55
N ARG A 176 -21.14 11.64 11.60
CA ARG A 176 -21.19 11.11 10.23
C ARG A 176 -19.83 11.28 9.53
N ALA A 177 -19.21 10.17 9.13
CA ALA A 177 -18.13 10.20 8.17
C ALA A 177 -18.72 10.38 6.76
N SER A 178 -18.43 11.50 6.12
CA SER A 178 -18.66 11.72 4.70
C SER A 178 -17.73 10.82 3.89
N ASP A 179 -18.32 9.94 3.08
CA ASP A 179 -17.65 8.98 2.22
C ASP A 179 -16.84 9.64 1.10
N THR A 180 -15.55 9.86 1.31
CA THR A 180 -14.61 10.12 0.22
C THR A 180 -14.03 8.80 -0.28
N ASN A 181 -14.67 8.33 -1.36
CA ASN A 181 -14.44 7.09 -2.08
C ASN A 181 -13.20 7.18 -2.99
N ALA A 182 -12.12 6.48 -2.67
CA ALA A 182 -10.86 6.49 -3.42
C ALA A 182 -10.53 5.13 -4.06
N LYS A 183 -10.01 5.18 -5.29
CA LYS A 183 -9.28 4.08 -5.95
C LYS A 183 -7.90 3.96 -5.30
N LEU A 184 -7.59 2.79 -4.78
CA LEU A 184 -6.44 2.49 -3.92
C LEU A 184 -5.31 1.88 -4.76
N ASN A 185 -4.46 2.73 -5.36
CA ASN A 185 -3.41 2.30 -6.29
C ASN A 185 -2.08 2.97 -5.92
N VAL A 186 -1.13 2.23 -5.37
CA VAL A 186 -0.03 2.83 -4.61
C VAL A 186 1.26 2.18 -5.05
N SER A 187 2.18 3.01 -5.55
CA SER A 187 3.48 2.60 -6.08
C SER A 187 4.56 3.46 -5.44
N SER A 188 5.38 2.85 -4.58
CA SER A 188 6.66 3.42 -4.25
C SER A 188 7.63 3.13 -5.39
N THR A 189 8.16 4.17 -6.02
CA THR A 189 9.23 3.96 -7.01
C THR A 189 10.31 5.02 -6.90
N VAL A 190 10.62 5.44 -5.68
CA VAL A 190 11.71 6.39 -5.43
C VAL A 190 13.09 5.77 -5.79
N GLY A 191 13.20 4.43 -5.90
CA GLY A 191 14.47 3.76 -6.22
C GLY A 191 14.57 3.08 -7.60
N ALA A 192 13.50 3.02 -8.40
CA ALA A 192 13.43 2.09 -9.53
C ALA A 192 13.20 2.75 -10.92
N PHE A 193 12.89 4.05 -11.00
CA PHE A 193 12.73 4.76 -12.28
C PHE A 193 13.96 5.57 -12.72
N SER A 194 15.10 5.50 -12.04
CA SER A 194 16.37 5.96 -12.63
C SER A 194 16.83 4.98 -13.70
N ALA A 195 16.26 5.08 -14.90
CA ALA A 195 16.86 4.49 -16.10
C ALA A 195 18.13 5.28 -16.48
N PRO A 196 19.19 4.62 -17.00
CA PRO A 196 20.41 5.30 -17.41
C PRO A 196 20.12 6.16 -18.64
N ALA A 197 20.48 7.44 -18.57
CA ALA A 197 20.59 8.27 -19.76
C ALA A 197 21.70 7.69 -20.66
N SER A 198 21.37 6.83 -21.64
CA SER A 198 22.26 6.45 -22.75
C SER A 198 21.53 5.61 -23.80
N HIS A 199 21.01 6.26 -24.85
CA HIS A 199 21.26 5.96 -26.27
C HIS A 199 20.32 6.78 -27.16
N MET A 200 20.56 8.09 -27.26
CA MET A 200 20.29 8.77 -28.52
C MET A 200 21.49 8.55 -29.42
N GLY A 201 21.43 7.48 -30.21
CA GLY A 201 22.32 7.29 -31.33
C GLY A 201 22.09 8.40 -32.34
N THR A 202 23.05 9.31 -32.46
CA THR A 202 23.21 10.15 -33.64
C THR A 202 23.55 9.23 -34.81
N LEU A 203 22.58 8.97 -35.69
CA LEU A 203 22.86 8.51 -37.04
C LEU A 203 22.65 9.70 -37.99
N ARG A 204 23.78 10.27 -38.41
CA ARG A 204 23.90 10.95 -39.70
C ARG A 204 24.22 9.89 -40.76
#